data_AF-A0A810NKD3-F1
#
_entry.id   AF-A0A810NKD3-F1
#
_cell.length_a   1.000
_cell.length_b   1.000
_cell.length_c   1.000
_cell.angle_alpha   90.00
_cell.angle_beta   90.00
_cell.angle_gamma   90.00
#
_symmetry.space_group_name_H-M   'P 1'
#
loop_
_entity.id
_entity.type
_entity.pdbx_description
1 polymer ?
#
loop_
_entity_poly.entity_id
_entity_poly.type
_entity_poly.pdbx_seq_one_letter_code
_entity_poly.pdbx_strand_id
1 'polypeptide(L)'
;MRYLIVRTEVRPFAPEEVVASFLDESPLRDETSSPEQRRQVAEADTLDAALQLARALASVGAVRSGRQRVKVVRLDAPRWPS
;
A
#
# COMPACT_ATOMS: atom_id res chain seq x y z
N MET A 1 17.77 7.84 4.90
CA MET A 1 16.96 7.07 3.92
C MET A 1 15.52 7.27 4.31
N ARG A 2 14.68 7.90 3.48
CA ARG A 2 13.31 8.24 3.90
C ARG A 2 12.35 7.10 3.60
N TYR A 3 11.47 6.81 4.56
CA TYR A 3 10.43 5.80 4.47
C TYR A 3 9.06 6.45 4.64
N LEU A 4 8.09 5.97 3.87
CA LEU A 4 6.68 6.34 3.98
C LEU A 4 5.89 5.16 4.52
N ILE A 5 5.09 5.41 5.56
CA ILE A 5 4.19 4.43 6.14
C ILE A 5 2.78 4.84 5.76
N VAL A 6 2.10 4.00 4.98
CA VAL A 6 0.78 4.31 4.41
C VAL A 6 -0.22 3.24 4.80
N ARG A 7 -1.33 3.64 5.42
CA ARG A 7 -2.47 2.74 5.61
C ARG A 7 -3.48 2.94 4.48
N THR A 8 -3.89 1.84 3.88
CA THR A 8 -4.74 1.80 2.68
C THR A 8 -5.87 0.80 2.86
N GLU A 9 -6.99 1.00 2.17
CA GLU A 9 -8.08 0.02 2.14
C GLU A 9 -7.68 -1.24 1.37
N VAL A 10 -8.05 -2.40 1.92
CA VAL A 10 -7.99 -3.68 1.20
C VAL A 10 -9.19 -3.76 0.29
N ARG A 11 -8.92 -3.95 -1.00
CA ARG A 11 -9.96 -4.07 -2.01
C ARG A 11 -9.93 -5.48 -2.56
N PRO A 12 -11.06 -6.20 -2.53
CA PRO A 12 -11.15 -7.49 -3.18
C PRO A 12 -11.16 -7.26 -4.69
N PHE A 13 -10.30 -7.99 -5.39
CA PHE A 13 -10.39 -8.22 -6.83
C PHE A 13 -10.63 -9.71 -7.00
N ALA A 14 -11.52 -10.08 -7.91
CA ALA A 14 -11.74 -11.46 -8.26
C ALA A 14 -10.50 -11.99 -9.02
N PRO A 15 -10.12 -13.27 -8.86
CA PRO A 15 -8.94 -13.83 -9.52
C PRO A 15 -8.92 -13.61 -11.03
N GLU A 16 -10.08 -13.70 -11.68
CA GLU A 16 -10.25 -13.43 -13.11
C GLU A 16 -9.91 -11.99 -13.50
N GLU A 17 -10.21 -11.01 -12.65
CA GLU A 17 -9.83 -9.60 -12.89
C GLU A 17 -8.31 -9.43 -12.83
N VAL A 18 -7.66 -10.12 -11.88
CA VAL A 18 -6.20 -10.13 -11.72
C VAL A 18 -5.52 -10.75 -12.93
N VAL A 19 -6.05 -11.88 -13.41
CA VAL A 19 -5.53 -12.55 -14.62
C VAL A 19 -5.72 -11.67 -15.85
N ALA A 20 -6.90 -11.09 -16.05
CA ALA A 20 -7.17 -10.20 -17.18
C ALA A 20 -6.23 -8.97 -17.17
N SER A 21 -6.07 -8.31 -16.02
CA SER A 21 -5.12 -7.19 -15.87
C SER A 21 -3.69 -7.57 -16.27
N PHE A 22 -3.24 -8.76 -15.89
CA PHE A 22 -1.92 -9.24 -16.27
C PHE A 22 -1.80 -9.53 -17.77
N LEU A 23 -2.80 -10.18 -18.37
CA LEU A 23 -2.80 -10.53 -19.79
C LEU A 23 -2.90 -9.30 -20.71
N ASP A 24 -3.70 -8.32 -20.31
CA ASP A 24 -3.96 -7.11 -21.08
C ASP A 24 -2.93 -6.01 -20.83
N GLU A 25 -1.92 -6.26 -19.98
CA GLU A 25 -0.96 -5.27 -19.45
C GLU A 25 -1.65 -3.98 -18.94
N SER A 26 -2.91 -4.12 -18.54
CA SER A 26 -3.75 -3.02 -18.09
C SER A 26 -3.77 -3.00 -16.57
N PRO A 27 -3.70 -1.84 -15.91
CA PRO A 27 -3.76 -1.81 -14.46
C PRO A 27 -5.13 -2.30 -13.98
N LEU A 28 -5.16 -3.07 -12.89
CA LEU A 28 -6.39 -3.48 -12.18
C LEU A 28 -7.32 -2.31 -11.84
N ARG A 29 -6.79 -1.09 -11.87
CA ARG A 29 -7.51 0.12 -11.53
C ARG A 29 -6.92 1.33 -12.22
N ASP A 30 -7.82 2.17 -12.73
CA ASP A 30 -7.50 3.54 -13.08
C ASP A 30 -7.43 4.43 -11.82
N GLU A 31 -6.22 4.85 -11.45
CA GLU A 31 -6.00 5.76 -10.32
C GLU A 31 -6.57 7.17 -10.56
N THR A 32 -6.86 7.54 -11.81
CA THR A 32 -7.43 8.85 -12.15
C THR A 32 -8.92 8.92 -11.86
N SER A 33 -9.65 7.82 -12.09
CA SER A 33 -11.08 7.73 -11.82
C SER A 33 -11.39 7.25 -10.39
N SER A 34 -10.52 6.40 -9.83
CA SER A 34 -10.82 5.62 -8.62
C SER A 34 -9.62 5.54 -7.67
N PRO A 35 -9.08 6.67 -7.16
CA PRO A 35 -7.80 6.70 -6.44
C PRO A 35 -7.77 5.84 -5.16
N GLU A 36 -6.59 5.34 -4.77
CA GLU A 36 -6.42 4.67 -3.45
C GLU A 36 -6.70 5.67 -2.34
N GLN A 37 -7.66 5.35 -1.47
CA GLN A 37 -7.84 6.10 -0.24
C GLN A 37 -6.69 5.79 0.72
N ARG A 38 -5.69 6.68 0.70
CA ARG A 38 -4.58 6.68 1.66
C ARG A 38 -5.07 7.37 2.93
N ARG A 39 -5.04 6.65 4.04
CA ARG A 39 -5.46 7.17 5.35
C ARG A 39 -4.27 7.11 6.27
N GLN A 40 -3.87 8.25 6.84
CA GLN A 40 -2.69 8.37 7.71
C GLN A 40 -1.38 8.01 6.97
N VAL A 41 -0.61 9.05 6.71
CA VAL A 41 0.71 8.97 6.09
C VAL A 41 1.71 9.48 7.12
N ALA A 42 2.70 8.66 7.44
CA ALA A 42 3.81 9.05 8.33
C ALA A 42 5.14 8.85 7.60
N GLU A 43 6.13 9.64 7.98
CA GLU A 43 7.50 9.51 7.49
C GLU A 43 8.44 9.05 8.59
N ALA A 44 9.51 8.35 8.20
CA ALA A 44 10.59 7.96 9.09
C ALA A 44 11.93 7.98 8.36
N ASP A 45 12.99 8.37 9.06
CA ASP A 45 14.35 8.48 8.50
C ASP A 45 15.15 7.17 8.53
N THR A 46 14.60 6.14 9.17
CA THR A 46 15.20 4.81 9.29
C THR A 46 14.14 3.73 9.09
N LEU A 47 14.59 2.54 8.66
CA LEU A 47 13.71 1.38 8.51
C LEU A 47 13.12 0.95 9.85
N ASP A 48 13.92 0.98 10.92
CA ASP A 48 13.47 0.56 12.25
C ASP A 48 12.32 1.45 12.76
N ALA A 49 12.49 2.78 12.70
CA ALA A 49 11.43 3.72 13.05
C ALA A 49 10.17 3.52 12.18
N ALA A 50 10.34 3.25 10.88
CA ALA A 50 9.23 2.96 9.99
C ALA A 50 8.47 1.68 10.39
N LEU A 51 9.19 0.62 10.78
CA LEU A 51 8.59 -0.64 11.22
C LEU A 51 7.89 -0.51 12.58
N GLN A 52 8.43 0.31 13.49
CA GLN A 52 7.77 0.62 14.76
C GLN A 52 6.43 1.34 14.52
N LEU A 53 6.41 2.37 13.69
CA LEU A 53 5.18 3.07 13.29
C LEU A 53 4.20 2.14 12.58
N ALA A 54 4.68 1.28 11.68
CA ALA A 54 3.85 0.31 10.99
C ALA A 54 3.19 -0.70 11.95
N ARG A 55 3.93 -1.18 12.96
CA ARG A 55 3.39 -2.05 14.02
C ARG A 55 2.32 -1.34 14.84
N ALA A 56 2.52 -0.07 15.18
CA ALA A 56 1.51 0.72 15.86
C ALA A 56 0.22 0.83 15.03
N LEU A 57 0.33 1.14 13.73
CA LEU A 57 -0.82 1.20 12.83
C LEU A 57 -1.49 -0.16 12.59
N ALA A 58 -0.72 -1.27 12.62
CA ALA A 58 -1.25 -2.62 12.49
C ALA A 58 -2.20 -3.02 13.64
N SER A 59 -2.09 -2.37 14.80
CA SER A 59 -2.99 -2.59 15.94
C SER A 59 -4.40 -2.02 15.74
N VAL A 60 -4.58 -1.10 14.78
CA VAL A 60 -5.87 -0.45 14.53
C VAL A 60 -6.91 -1.47 14.05
N GLY A 61 -8.13 -1.39 14.60
CA GLY A 61 -9.20 -2.36 14.34
C GLY A 61 -9.51 -2.58 12.86
N ALA A 62 -9.44 -1.54 12.02
CA ALA A 62 -9.63 -1.68 10.57
C ALA A 62 -8.56 -2.55 9.91
N VAL A 63 -7.29 -2.44 10.34
CA VAL A 63 -6.18 -3.28 9.85
C VAL A 63 -6.31 -4.71 10.40
N ARG A 64 -6.58 -4.86 11.70
CA ARG A 64 -6.80 -6.18 12.33
C ARG A 64 -7.97 -6.96 11.70
N SER A 65 -9.02 -6.26 11.27
CA SER A 65 -10.17 -6.87 10.59
C SER A 65 -9.94 -7.15 9.10
N GLY A 66 -8.74 -6.91 8.57
CA GLY A 66 -8.41 -7.13 7.16
C GLY A 66 -9.00 -6.10 6.18
N ARG A 67 -9.77 -5.11 6.65
CA ARG A 67 -10.32 -4.03 5.81
C ARG A 67 -9.25 -3.04 5.34
N GLN A 68 -8.13 -2.96 6.03
CA GLN A 68 -7.02 -2.07 5.70
C GLN A 68 -5.68 -2.81 5.81
N ARG A 69 -4.67 -2.30 5.10
CA ARG A 69 -3.28 -2.78 5.14
C ARG A 69 -2.32 -1.62 5.32
N VAL A 70 -1.20 -1.88 6.00
CA VAL A 70 -0.10 -0.93 6.18
C VAL A 70 1.02 -1.29 5.21
N LYS A 71 1.49 -0.30 4.44
CA LYS A 71 2.61 -0.42 3.50
C LYS A 71 3.78 0.42 4.03
N VAL A 72 4.99 -0.13 4.05
CA VAL A 72 6.22 0.62 4.31
C VAL A 72 6.97 0.74 2.99
N VAL A 73 7.16 1.96 2.51
CA VAL A 73 7.75 2.27 1.20
C VAL A 73 9.04 3.04 1.39
N ARG A 74 10.13 2.53 0.86
CA ARG A 74 11.41 3.25 0.81
C ARG A 74 11.39 4.25 -0.35
N LEU A 75 11.58 5.54 -0.06
CA LEU A 75 11.43 6.62 -1.05
C LEU A 75 12.65 6.81 -1.96
N ASP A 76 13.82 6.35 -1.54
CA ASP A 76 15.07 6.37 -2.31
C ASP A 76 15.40 5.02 -2.98
N ALA A 77 14.43 4.09 -3.03
CA ALA A 77 14.59 2.86 -3.79
C ALA A 77 14.62 3.13 -5.30
N PRO A 78 15.44 2.41 -6.09
CA PRO A 78 15.33 2.44 -7.54
C PRO A 78 13.89 2.08 -7.94
N ARG A 79 13.29 2.85 -8.86
CA ARG A 79 12.03 2.44 -9.49
C ARG A 79 12.29 1.10 -10.19
N TRP A 80 11.49 0.09 -9.89
CA TRP A 80 11.52 -1.16 -10.66
C TRP A 80 11.21 -0.81 -12.12
N PRO A 81 12.00 -1.29 -13.11
CA PRO A 81 11.65 -1.12 -14.51
C PRO A 81 10.33 -1.87 -14.76
N SER A 82 9.32 -1.09 -15.14
CA SER A 82 8.03 -1.57 -15.63
C SER A 82 8.21 -2.40 -16.89
#